data_AF-A0AAV8X754-F1
#
_entry.id   AF-A0AAV8X754-F1
#
_cell.length_a   1.000
_cell.length_b   1.000
_cell.length_c   1.000
_cell.angle_alpha   90.00
_cell.angle_beta   90.00
_cell.angle_gamma   90.00
#
_symmetry.space_group_name_H-M   'P 1'
#
loop_
_entity.id
_entity.type
_entity.pdbx_description
1 polymer ?
#
loop_
_entity_poly.entity_id
_entity_poly.type
_entity_poly.pdbx_seq_one_letter_code
_entity_poly.pdbx_strand_id
1 'polypeptide(L)'
;MQSSKIESGVQLFSRVTHKTFLAGINPNFFPEGGPLPNQVVEITGNPQTDKNDLLIDFIVKCILPNKYNNEWKGSAAILINTEFQINLFKIIKVIETLIRNNGITDSRKDIIENSLKHLTIFNCYSSEELEMTFYNLDKLIHGNENINLVVLDNIAAQFWITKFDNNMLSYYHHSIKNFEILYNAIKNLQVLLIFVRHKKISDNKKFSQKIDFRIEIEKDDDFKAFVTNYENQATTCVSFKLNTVLEFEL
;
A
#
# COMPACT_ATOMS: atom_id res chain seq x y z
N MET A 1 27.50 20.63 -3.68
CA MET A 1 28.03 20.12 -2.39
C MET A 1 27.03 19.10 -1.86
N GLN A 2 27.34 17.81 -1.93
CA GLN A 2 26.56 16.76 -1.26
C GLN A 2 26.77 16.93 0.25
N SER A 3 25.72 17.21 1.01
CA SER A 3 25.83 17.14 2.47
C SER A 3 25.98 15.66 2.85
N SER A 4 27.04 15.33 3.56
CA SER A 4 27.15 14.03 4.23
C SER A 4 26.03 13.96 5.25
N LYS A 5 25.00 13.15 4.99
CA LYS A 5 23.92 12.91 5.93
C LYS A 5 24.52 12.11 7.10
N ILE A 6 24.82 12.78 8.21
CA ILE A 6 25.35 12.13 9.41
C ILE A 6 24.20 11.33 10.02
N GLU A 7 24.33 10.02 10.01
CA GLU A 7 23.37 9.09 10.60
C GLU A 7 23.69 8.88 12.09
N SER A 8 22.66 8.83 12.95
CA SER A 8 22.86 8.55 14.38
C SER A 8 22.95 7.04 14.64
N GLY A 9 23.61 6.64 15.72
CA GLY A 9 23.67 5.22 16.13
C GLY A 9 22.27 4.61 16.30
N VAL A 10 21.29 5.39 16.79
CA VAL A 10 19.90 4.96 16.93
C VAL A 10 19.24 4.68 15.59
N GLN A 11 19.47 5.51 14.57
CA GLN A 11 18.97 5.30 13.20
C GLN A 11 19.59 4.06 12.55
N LEU A 12 20.85 3.76 12.90
CA LEU A 12 21.53 2.58 12.40
C LEU A 12 21.01 1.30 13.08
N PHE A 13 20.78 1.33 14.40
CA PHE A 13 20.23 0.18 15.14
C PHE A 13 18.74 -0.06 14.90
N SER A 14 17.94 0.96 14.60
CA SER A 14 16.53 0.78 14.22
C SER A 14 16.36 0.01 12.90
N ARG A 15 17.40 -0.06 12.06
CA ARG A 15 17.43 -0.94 10.87
C ARG A 15 17.76 -2.40 11.21
N VAL A 16 18.29 -2.66 12.40
CA VAL A 16 18.76 -3.97 12.86
C VAL A 16 17.76 -4.63 13.81
N THR A 17 16.82 -3.87 14.39
CA THR A 17 15.76 -4.42 15.24
C THR A 17 14.79 -5.28 14.43
N HIS A 18 14.33 -6.38 15.05
CA HIS A 18 13.38 -7.34 14.47
C HIS A 18 12.00 -6.69 14.29
N LYS A 19 11.79 -5.98 13.18
CA LYS A 19 10.45 -5.61 12.73
C LYS A 19 9.65 -6.87 12.41
N THR A 20 8.37 -6.84 12.75
CA THR A 20 7.39 -7.77 12.16
C THR A 20 7.36 -7.52 10.64
N PHE A 21 7.38 -8.57 9.84
CA PHE A 21 7.41 -8.44 8.39
C PHE A 21 6.06 -8.79 7.78
N LEU A 22 5.73 -8.17 6.66
CA LEU A 22 4.51 -8.48 5.91
C LEU A 22 4.66 -9.70 5.00
N ALA A 23 5.79 -10.40 5.05
CA ALA A 23 6.02 -11.62 4.29
C ALA A 23 4.87 -12.63 4.46
N GLY A 24 4.41 -13.20 3.35
CA GLY A 24 3.25 -14.08 3.30
C GLY A 24 1.91 -13.39 3.56
N ILE A 25 1.80 -12.08 3.32
CA ILE A 25 0.50 -11.42 3.14
C ILE A 25 0.00 -11.72 1.72
N ASN A 26 -1.28 -12.06 1.55
CA ASN A 26 -1.85 -12.35 0.23
C ASN A 26 -1.05 -13.39 -0.60
N PRO A 27 -0.94 -14.65 -0.13
CA PRO A 27 -0.11 -15.67 -0.77
C PRO A 27 -0.51 -15.99 -2.22
N ASN A 28 -1.76 -15.74 -2.61
CA ASN A 28 -2.19 -15.91 -4.01
C ASN A 28 -1.54 -14.88 -4.95
N PHE A 29 -1.25 -13.67 -4.48
CA PHE A 29 -0.48 -12.68 -5.25
C PHE A 29 1.02 -12.91 -5.12
N PHE A 30 1.48 -13.43 -3.98
CA PHE A 30 2.91 -13.62 -3.68
C PHE A 30 3.21 -15.06 -3.25
N PRO A 31 3.16 -16.03 -4.17
CA PRO A 31 3.35 -17.45 -3.84
C PRO A 31 4.74 -17.77 -3.30
N GLU A 32 5.74 -16.93 -3.61
CA GLU A 32 7.12 -17.06 -3.13
C GLU A 32 7.32 -16.48 -1.72
N GLY A 33 6.25 -16.02 -1.05
CA GLY A 33 6.31 -15.52 0.33
C GLY A 33 6.61 -14.03 0.47
N GLY A 34 6.71 -13.29 -0.65
CA GLY A 34 6.80 -11.83 -0.65
C GLY A 34 5.48 -11.13 -0.25
N PRO A 35 5.41 -9.81 -0.34
CA PRO A 35 6.53 -8.89 -0.56
C PRO A 35 7.37 -8.70 0.72
N LEU A 36 8.66 -8.44 0.53
CA LEU A 36 9.68 -8.23 1.54
C LEU A 36 9.75 -6.75 1.98
N PRO A 37 10.41 -6.44 3.11
CA PRO A 37 10.65 -5.06 3.52
C PRO A 37 11.37 -4.22 2.45
N ASN A 38 11.04 -2.94 2.37
CA ASN A 38 11.49 -1.97 1.35
C ASN A 38 11.07 -2.26 -0.09
N GLN A 39 10.33 -3.33 -0.35
CA GLN A 39 9.77 -3.56 -1.67
C GLN A 39 8.60 -2.60 -1.94
N VAL A 40 8.32 -2.43 -3.23
CA VAL A 40 7.34 -1.52 -3.76
C VAL A 40 6.35 -2.30 -4.62
N VAL A 41 5.07 -2.20 -4.29
CA VAL A 41 3.97 -2.77 -5.05
C VAL A 41 3.16 -1.65 -5.69
N GLU A 42 3.09 -1.68 -7.02
CA GLU A 42 2.20 -0.81 -7.79
C GLU A 42 0.90 -1.55 -8.10
N ILE A 43 -0.24 -0.98 -7.73
CA ILE A 43 -1.56 -1.45 -8.17
C ILE A 43 -2.03 -0.55 -9.31
N THR A 44 -2.31 -1.16 -10.45
CA THR A 44 -2.77 -0.45 -11.65
C THR A 44 -3.95 -1.13 -12.32
N GLY A 45 -4.52 -0.48 -13.32
CA GLY A 45 -5.72 -0.92 -14.02
C GLY A 45 -6.51 0.26 -14.56
N ASN A 46 -7.60 -0.03 -15.26
CA ASN A 46 -8.50 0.98 -15.80
C ASN A 46 -8.97 1.93 -14.65
N PRO A 47 -9.03 3.25 -14.87
CA PRO A 47 -9.61 4.19 -13.91
C PRO A 47 -10.96 3.74 -13.33
N GLN A 48 -11.80 3.10 -14.14
CA GLN A 48 -13.15 2.65 -13.77
C GLN A 48 -13.18 1.38 -12.90
N THR A 49 -12.06 0.65 -12.82
CA THR A 49 -11.94 -0.55 -11.98
C THR A 49 -11.66 -0.15 -10.53
N ASP A 50 -12.44 -0.63 -9.56
CA ASP A 50 -12.14 -0.34 -8.14
C ASP A 50 -10.85 -1.07 -7.72
N LYS A 51 -9.86 -0.29 -7.28
CA LYS A 51 -8.57 -0.78 -6.76
C LYS A 51 -8.48 -0.62 -5.24
N ASN A 52 -9.42 0.10 -4.66
CA ASN A 52 -9.40 0.50 -3.26
C ASN A 52 -9.81 -0.66 -2.35
N ASP A 53 -10.63 -1.58 -2.84
CA ASP A 53 -10.88 -2.83 -2.13
C ASP A 53 -9.61 -3.64 -1.90
N LEU A 54 -8.73 -3.70 -2.91
CA LEU A 54 -7.45 -4.39 -2.76
C LEU A 54 -6.53 -3.67 -1.77
N LEU A 55 -6.48 -2.34 -1.80
CA LEU A 55 -5.76 -1.55 -0.78
C LEU A 55 -6.29 -1.82 0.63
N ILE A 56 -7.62 -1.86 0.78
CA ILE A 56 -8.27 -2.15 2.06
C ILE A 56 -7.91 -3.56 2.53
N ASP A 57 -7.88 -4.56 1.65
CA ASP A 57 -7.46 -5.92 2.00
C ASP A 57 -6.03 -5.96 2.58
N PHE A 58 -5.07 -5.29 1.92
CA PHE A 58 -3.70 -5.17 2.44
C PHE A 58 -3.64 -4.46 3.80
N ILE A 59 -4.36 -3.34 3.95
CA ILE A 59 -4.41 -2.60 5.21
C ILE A 59 -4.98 -3.49 6.32
N VAL A 60 -6.11 -4.15 6.06
CA VAL A 60 -6.81 -4.97 7.05
C VAL A 60 -5.97 -6.17 7.48
N LYS A 61 -5.39 -6.91 6.52
CA LYS A 61 -4.49 -8.04 6.83
C LYS A 61 -3.22 -7.59 7.56
N CYS A 62 -2.71 -6.38 7.28
CA CYS A 62 -1.60 -5.81 8.04
C CYS A 62 -1.97 -5.59 9.51
N ILE A 63 -3.11 -4.95 9.80
CA ILE A 63 -3.47 -4.50 11.16
C ILE A 63 -4.12 -5.57 12.05
N LEU A 64 -4.72 -6.60 11.45
CA LEU A 64 -5.38 -7.68 12.18
C LEU A 64 -4.39 -8.57 12.96
N PRO A 65 -4.77 -9.14 14.12
CA PRO A 65 -3.84 -9.94 14.93
C PRO A 65 -3.46 -11.28 14.27
N ASN A 66 -2.16 -11.54 14.15
CA ASN A 66 -1.62 -12.76 13.53
C ASN A 66 -2.01 -14.08 14.23
N LYS A 67 -2.42 -14.04 15.51
CA LYS A 67 -2.84 -15.23 16.27
C LYS A 67 -4.08 -15.95 15.71
N TYR A 68 -4.87 -15.28 14.86
CA TYR A 68 -6.13 -15.85 14.34
C TYR A 68 -6.01 -16.37 12.91
N ASN A 69 -5.08 -15.84 12.12
CA ASN A 69 -4.89 -16.21 10.72
C ASN A 69 -3.45 -15.89 10.30
N ASN A 70 -2.81 -16.81 9.57
CA ASN A 70 -1.40 -16.69 9.17
C ASN A 70 -1.14 -15.54 8.18
N GLU A 71 -2.15 -15.09 7.45
CA GLU A 71 -2.08 -13.93 6.58
C GLU A 71 -2.13 -12.60 7.34
N TRP A 72 -2.61 -12.61 8.60
CA TRP A 72 -2.73 -11.40 9.42
C TRP A 72 -1.41 -11.13 10.13
N LYS A 73 -1.00 -9.85 10.23
CA LYS A 73 0.37 -9.50 10.63
C LYS A 73 0.50 -8.75 11.96
N GLY A 74 -0.60 -8.26 12.53
CA GLY A 74 -0.60 -7.50 13.79
C GLY A 74 0.29 -6.26 13.77
N SER A 75 0.56 -5.73 12.58
CA SER A 75 1.48 -4.63 12.32
C SER A 75 0.73 -3.32 12.10
N ALA A 76 1.42 -2.18 12.14
CA ALA A 76 0.84 -0.89 11.86
C ALA A 76 0.95 -0.48 10.38
N ALA A 77 -0.07 0.22 9.91
CA ALA A 77 -0.20 0.72 8.56
C ALA A 77 -0.46 2.24 8.54
N ILE A 78 0.17 2.93 7.59
CA ILE A 78 -0.15 4.31 7.24
C ILE A 78 -0.92 4.30 5.93
N LEU A 79 -2.10 4.92 5.90
CA LEU A 79 -2.85 5.24 4.69
C LEU A 79 -2.72 6.74 4.40
N ILE A 80 -2.14 7.07 3.25
CA ILE A 80 -2.15 8.42 2.68
C ILE A 80 -3.32 8.48 1.69
N ASN A 81 -4.41 9.11 2.12
CA ASN A 81 -5.67 9.16 1.42
C ASN A 81 -5.80 10.48 0.67
N THR A 82 -5.85 10.43 -0.65
CA THR A 82 -5.90 11.62 -1.52
C THR A 82 -7.15 11.67 -2.40
N GLU A 83 -7.78 10.53 -2.70
CA GLU A 83 -9.01 10.44 -3.49
C GLU A 83 -10.27 10.24 -2.63
N PHE A 84 -10.11 10.02 -1.32
CA PHE A 84 -11.17 9.89 -0.32
C PHE A 84 -12.18 8.77 -0.58
N GLN A 85 -11.80 7.81 -1.44
CA GLN A 85 -12.62 6.65 -1.77
C GLN A 85 -12.54 5.58 -0.67
N ILE A 86 -11.43 5.51 0.06
CA ILE A 86 -11.26 4.65 1.23
C ILE A 86 -11.80 5.38 2.47
N ASN A 87 -12.78 4.77 3.14
CA ASN A 87 -13.32 5.28 4.40
C ASN A 87 -13.26 4.21 5.51
N LEU A 88 -13.29 4.68 6.76
CA LEU A 88 -13.16 3.83 7.94
C LEU A 88 -14.28 2.80 8.08
N PHE A 89 -15.52 3.12 7.68
CA PHE A 89 -16.64 2.19 7.74
C PHE A 89 -16.45 0.99 6.82
N LYS A 90 -15.87 1.20 5.63
CA LYS A 90 -15.52 0.12 4.69
C LYS A 90 -14.48 -0.81 5.32
N ILE A 91 -13.43 -0.25 5.93
CA ILE A 91 -12.40 -1.00 6.66
C ILE A 91 -13.02 -1.83 7.81
N ILE A 92 -13.89 -1.23 8.64
CA ILE A 92 -14.57 -1.94 9.73
C ILE A 92 -15.42 -3.09 9.18
N LYS A 93 -16.18 -2.86 8.10
CA LYS A 93 -17.03 -3.89 7.48
C LYS A 93 -16.20 -5.07 6.96
N VAL A 94 -15.03 -4.81 6.39
CA VAL A 94 -14.09 -5.86 5.95
C VAL A 94 -13.56 -6.64 7.16
N ILE A 95 -13.12 -5.95 8.23
CA ILE A 95 -12.68 -6.59 9.48
C ILE A 95 -13.78 -7.48 10.06
N GLU A 96 -15.01 -6.99 10.20
CA GLU A 96 -16.14 -7.76 10.73
C GLU A 96 -16.43 -9.01 9.92
N THR A 97 -16.34 -8.89 8.59
CA THR A 97 -16.55 -10.01 7.68
C THR A 97 -15.44 -11.05 7.82
N LEU A 98 -14.18 -10.63 7.89
CA LEU A 98 -13.04 -11.53 8.12
C LEU A 98 -13.13 -12.25 9.48
N ILE A 99 -13.51 -11.54 10.54
CA ILE A 99 -13.71 -12.13 11.88
C ILE A 99 -14.79 -13.22 11.82
N ARG A 100 -15.92 -12.93 11.16
CA ARG A 100 -17.01 -13.90 10.98
C ARG A 100 -16.58 -15.10 10.16
N ASN A 101 -15.92 -14.87 9.03
CA ASN A 101 -15.51 -15.93 8.10
C ASN A 101 -14.46 -16.87 8.72
N ASN A 102 -13.62 -16.38 9.64
CA ASN A 102 -12.62 -17.18 10.35
C ASN A 102 -13.15 -17.80 11.65
N GLY A 103 -14.45 -17.68 11.96
CA GLY A 103 -15.07 -18.33 13.12
C GLY A 103 -14.53 -17.88 14.48
N ILE A 104 -14.02 -16.64 14.58
CA ILE A 104 -13.38 -16.13 15.79
C ILE A 104 -14.45 -15.85 16.86
N THR A 105 -14.27 -16.45 18.04
CA THR A 105 -15.19 -16.34 19.18
C THR A 105 -14.83 -15.23 20.17
N ASP A 106 -13.61 -14.70 20.09
CA ASP A 106 -13.15 -13.56 20.89
C ASP A 106 -14.02 -12.32 20.65
N SER A 107 -13.99 -11.37 21.59
CA SER A 107 -14.78 -10.13 21.53
C SER A 107 -14.50 -9.35 20.24
N ARG A 108 -15.49 -9.34 19.32
CA ARG A 108 -15.39 -8.64 18.03
C ARG A 108 -15.04 -7.16 18.19
N LYS A 109 -15.64 -6.52 19.20
CA LYS A 109 -15.39 -5.11 19.51
C LYS A 109 -13.93 -4.87 19.87
N ASP A 110 -13.35 -5.70 20.73
CA ASP A 110 -11.97 -5.54 21.19
C ASP A 110 -10.98 -5.78 20.04
N ILE A 111 -11.27 -6.75 19.16
CA ILE A 111 -10.45 -7.00 17.97
C ILE A 111 -10.48 -5.79 17.04
N ILE A 112 -11.65 -5.23 16.75
CA ILE A 112 -11.79 -4.04 15.90
C ILE A 112 -11.04 -2.86 16.51
N GLU A 113 -11.30 -2.53 17.78
CA GLU A 113 -10.65 -1.41 18.46
C GLU A 113 -9.13 -1.58 18.50
N ASN A 114 -8.63 -2.77 18.82
CA ASN A 114 -7.19 -3.03 18.85
C ASN A 114 -6.55 -2.96 17.46
N SER A 115 -7.24 -3.45 16.42
CA SER A 115 -6.73 -3.40 15.04
C SER A 115 -6.70 -1.96 14.52
N LEU A 116 -7.73 -1.16 14.81
CA LEU A 116 -7.79 0.24 14.37
C LEU A 116 -6.75 1.13 15.05
N LYS A 117 -6.28 0.80 16.26
CA LYS A 117 -5.13 1.49 16.89
C LYS A 117 -3.83 1.38 16.06
N HIS A 118 -3.73 0.38 15.20
CA HIS A 118 -2.59 0.18 14.32
C HIS A 118 -2.74 0.87 12.95
N LEU A 119 -3.84 1.59 12.71
CA LEU A 119 -4.08 2.30 11.45
C LEU A 119 -3.95 3.81 11.66
N THR A 120 -3.03 4.45 10.93
CA THR A 120 -2.93 5.91 10.84
C THR A 120 -3.39 6.36 9.45
N ILE A 121 -4.30 7.34 9.39
CA ILE A 121 -4.83 7.88 8.13
C ILE A 121 -4.44 9.35 7.99
N PHE A 122 -3.71 9.70 6.92
CA PHE A 122 -3.43 11.06 6.51
C PHE A 122 -4.31 11.42 5.32
N ASN A 123 -5.32 12.24 5.57
CA ASN A 123 -6.18 12.82 4.54
C ASN A 123 -5.46 14.04 3.94
N CYS A 124 -5.04 13.93 2.68
CA CYS A 124 -4.32 15.00 1.97
C CYS A 124 -5.23 15.62 0.91
N TYR A 125 -5.66 16.86 1.13
CA TYR A 125 -6.55 17.63 0.26
C TYR A 125 -5.76 18.49 -0.73
N SER A 126 -4.50 18.82 -0.44
CA SER A 126 -3.63 19.63 -1.31
C SER A 126 -2.25 19.01 -1.55
N SER A 127 -1.53 19.53 -2.57
CA SER A 127 -0.18 19.09 -2.91
C SER A 127 0.80 19.37 -1.78
N GLU A 128 0.62 20.48 -1.07
CA GLU A 128 1.43 20.88 0.07
C GLU A 128 1.23 19.92 1.24
N GLU A 129 -0.02 19.52 1.53
CA GLU A 129 -0.31 18.52 2.57
C GLU A 129 0.28 17.15 2.24
N LEU A 130 0.23 16.75 0.96
CA LEU A 130 0.82 15.50 0.48
C LEU A 130 2.36 15.52 0.61
N GLU A 131 3.01 16.60 0.15
CA GLU A 131 4.47 16.77 0.25
C GLU A 131 4.93 16.83 1.72
N MET A 132 4.19 17.54 2.59
CA MET A 132 4.45 17.58 4.03
C MET A 132 4.28 16.21 4.69
N THR A 133 3.28 15.43 4.25
CA THR A 133 3.10 14.05 4.72
C THR A 133 4.31 13.21 4.34
N PHE A 134 4.75 13.25 3.08
CA PHE A 134 5.95 12.53 2.63
C PHE A 134 7.19 12.91 3.43
N TYR A 135 7.41 14.20 3.68
CA TYR A 135 8.56 14.68 4.44
C TYR A 135 8.58 14.16 5.89
N ASN A 136 7.41 13.96 6.51
CA ASN A 136 7.31 13.52 7.89
C ASN A 136 7.23 12.00 8.07
N LEU A 137 7.09 11.21 6.99
CA LEU A 137 7.01 9.75 7.07
C LEU A 137 8.18 9.13 7.82
N ASP A 138 9.41 9.63 7.59
CA ASP A 138 10.61 9.17 8.28
C ASP A 138 10.46 9.26 9.81
N LYS A 139 9.99 10.41 10.31
CA LYS A 139 9.78 10.64 11.73
C LYS A 139 8.65 9.78 12.29
N LEU A 140 7.56 9.61 11.54
CA LEU A 140 6.41 8.82 11.95
C LEU A 140 6.75 7.34 12.08
N ILE A 141 7.49 6.80 11.11
CA ILE A 141 7.91 5.40 11.11
C ILE A 141 8.96 5.14 12.20
N HIS A 142 9.89 6.07 12.44
CA HIS A 142 10.80 5.97 13.58
C HIS A 142 10.10 6.10 14.93
N GLY A 143 8.99 6.84 15.01
CA GLY A 143 8.19 6.99 16.23
C GLY A 143 7.37 5.75 16.59
N ASN A 144 7.12 4.84 15.63
CA ASN A 144 6.40 3.60 15.84
C ASN A 144 7.02 2.48 15.00
N GLU A 145 7.89 1.69 15.62
CA GLU A 145 8.60 0.59 14.97
C GLU A 145 7.68 -0.51 14.43
N ASN A 146 6.41 -0.57 14.88
CA ASN A 146 5.44 -1.54 14.37
C ASN A 146 4.91 -1.16 12.97
N ILE A 147 5.22 0.03 12.43
CA ILE A 147 4.79 0.44 11.10
C ILE A 147 5.59 -0.31 10.04
N ASN A 148 4.87 -1.14 9.27
CA ASN A 148 5.44 -1.99 8.23
C ASN A 148 4.78 -1.78 6.86
N LEU A 149 3.67 -1.05 6.79
CA LEU A 149 2.95 -0.76 5.56
C LEU A 149 2.73 0.75 5.39
N VAL A 150 3.07 1.28 4.22
CA VAL A 150 2.64 2.60 3.74
C VAL A 150 1.81 2.40 2.48
N VAL A 151 0.58 2.89 2.50
CA VAL A 151 -0.37 2.86 1.38
C VAL A 151 -0.63 4.28 0.87
N LEU A 152 -0.62 4.46 -0.46
CA LEU A 152 -1.03 5.71 -1.09
C LEU A 152 -2.13 5.49 -2.15
N ASP A 153 -3.27 6.13 -1.92
CA ASP A 153 -4.41 6.16 -2.83
C ASP A 153 -4.67 7.61 -3.26
N ASN A 154 -4.12 8.12 -4.37
CA ASN A 154 -3.42 7.50 -5.50
C ASN A 154 -2.16 8.35 -5.80
N ILE A 155 -1.10 7.77 -6.38
CA ILE A 155 0.19 8.48 -6.59
C ILE A 155 0.06 9.73 -7.47
N ALA A 156 -0.93 9.72 -8.36
CA ALA A 156 -1.16 10.80 -9.32
C ALA A 156 -2.16 11.85 -8.82
N ALA A 157 -2.48 11.85 -7.53
CA ALA A 157 -3.38 12.81 -6.91
C ALA A 157 -3.02 14.26 -7.28
N GLN A 158 -4.04 15.11 -7.36
CA GLN A 158 -3.94 16.53 -7.69
C GLN A 158 -3.34 16.85 -9.07
N PHE A 159 -3.03 15.85 -9.89
CA PHE A 159 -2.51 16.05 -11.25
C PHE A 159 -3.31 17.06 -12.06
N TRP A 160 -4.64 16.97 -12.03
CA TRP A 160 -5.50 17.85 -12.82
C TRP A 160 -5.42 19.31 -12.36
N ILE A 161 -5.26 19.54 -11.06
CA ILE A 161 -5.08 20.88 -10.48
C ILE A 161 -3.70 21.40 -10.90
N THR A 162 -2.63 20.63 -10.68
CA THR A 162 -1.27 21.04 -11.05
C THR A 162 -1.11 21.26 -12.56
N LYS A 163 -1.80 20.47 -13.39
CA LYS A 163 -1.78 20.64 -14.85
C LYS A 163 -2.46 21.94 -15.30
N PHE A 164 -3.49 22.38 -14.60
CA PHE A 164 -4.12 23.67 -14.87
C PHE A 164 -3.12 24.82 -14.69
N ASP A 165 -2.28 24.73 -13.66
CA ASP A 165 -1.22 25.72 -13.40
C ASP A 165 0.02 25.54 -14.31
N ASN A 166 0.25 24.31 -14.81
CA ASN A 166 1.38 23.97 -15.67
C ASN A 166 0.96 23.11 -16.87
N ASN A 167 0.64 23.78 -17.98
CA ASN A 167 0.10 23.17 -19.20
C ASN A 167 0.98 22.07 -19.84
N MET A 168 2.28 22.03 -19.56
CA MET A 168 3.20 21.01 -20.13
C MET A 168 3.33 19.74 -19.28
N LEU A 169 2.73 19.69 -18.08
CA LEU A 169 2.87 18.55 -17.18
C LEU A 169 2.10 17.33 -17.70
N SER A 170 2.82 16.21 -17.91
CA SER A 170 2.18 14.93 -18.22
C SER A 170 1.83 14.15 -16.96
N TYR A 171 0.80 13.31 -17.04
CA TYR A 171 0.34 12.46 -15.92
C TYR A 171 1.46 11.55 -15.42
N TYR A 172 2.22 10.98 -16.35
CA TYR A 172 3.39 10.15 -16.07
C TYR A 172 4.47 10.91 -15.28
N HIS A 173 4.84 12.12 -15.72
CA HIS A 173 5.85 12.93 -15.03
C HIS A 173 5.40 13.34 -13.62
N HIS A 174 4.14 13.73 -13.45
CA HIS A 174 3.58 14.05 -12.13
C HIS A 174 3.64 12.86 -11.18
N SER A 175 3.19 11.70 -11.66
CA SER A 175 3.18 10.46 -10.88
C SER A 175 4.60 10.03 -10.48
N ILE A 176 5.58 10.11 -11.40
CA ILE A 176 6.98 9.80 -11.09
C ILE A 176 7.58 10.78 -10.10
N LYS A 177 7.30 12.09 -10.25
CA LYS A 177 7.77 13.09 -9.28
C LYS A 177 7.32 12.73 -7.87
N ASN A 178 6.03 12.46 -7.69
CA ASN A 178 5.47 12.08 -6.38
C ASN A 178 6.07 10.75 -5.88
N PHE A 179 6.23 9.77 -6.77
CA PHE A 179 6.83 8.49 -6.42
C PHE A 179 8.27 8.63 -5.95
N GLU A 180 9.08 9.42 -6.64
CA GLU A 180 10.48 9.65 -6.27
C GLU A 180 10.60 10.34 -4.91
N ILE A 181 9.74 11.32 -4.62
CA ILE A 181 9.72 11.99 -3.31
C ILE A 181 9.35 10.99 -2.22
N LEU A 182 8.26 10.26 -2.39
CA LEU A 182 7.78 9.26 -1.44
C LEU A 182 8.81 8.14 -1.22
N TYR A 183 9.30 7.53 -2.30
CA TYR A 183 10.29 6.46 -2.24
C TYR A 183 11.56 6.89 -1.50
N ASN A 184 12.07 8.09 -1.80
CA ASN A 184 13.27 8.60 -1.11
C ASN A 184 13.03 8.87 0.38
N ALA A 185 11.80 9.16 0.79
CA ALA A 185 11.45 9.32 2.20
C ALA A 185 11.46 7.98 2.97
N ILE A 186 11.16 6.85 2.31
CA ILE A 186 10.92 5.57 3.01
C ILE A 186 11.87 4.42 2.67
N LYS A 187 12.68 4.51 1.61
CA LYS A 187 13.53 3.41 1.10
C LYS A 187 14.50 2.76 2.09
N ASN A 188 14.79 3.42 3.22
CA ASN A 188 15.72 2.95 4.24
C ASN A 188 15.02 2.55 5.55
N LEU A 189 13.68 2.47 5.56
CA LEU A 189 12.87 2.33 6.78
C LEU A 189 12.31 0.92 7.01
N GLN A 190 12.65 -0.04 6.14
CA GLN A 190 12.21 -1.44 6.21
C GLN A 190 10.67 -1.55 6.21
N VAL A 191 10.01 -0.74 5.38
CA VAL A 191 8.54 -0.74 5.22
C VAL A 191 8.15 -1.12 3.80
N LEU A 192 7.01 -1.79 3.64
CA LEU A 192 6.39 -2.06 2.35
C LEU A 192 5.68 -0.79 1.85
N LEU A 193 5.93 -0.41 0.60
CA LEU A 193 5.15 0.62 -0.08
C LEU A 193 4.14 -0.03 -1.03
N ILE A 194 2.87 0.33 -0.89
CA ILE A 194 1.84 0.00 -1.86
C ILE A 194 1.22 1.31 -2.35
N PHE A 195 1.12 1.51 -3.66
CA PHE A 195 0.43 2.67 -4.20
C PHE A 195 -0.45 2.30 -5.40
N VAL A 196 -1.54 3.04 -5.56
CA VAL A 196 -2.36 2.97 -6.76
C VAL A 196 -1.83 3.94 -7.81
N ARG A 197 -1.89 3.54 -9.08
CA ARG A 197 -1.78 4.42 -10.25
C ARG A 197 -2.73 3.95 -11.34
N HIS A 198 -3.56 4.85 -11.86
CA HIS A 198 -4.44 4.50 -12.98
C HIS A 198 -3.65 4.30 -14.29
N LYS A 199 -4.03 3.28 -15.04
CA LYS A 199 -3.50 3.05 -16.39
C LYS A 199 -4.16 4.04 -17.36
N LYS A 200 -3.37 4.90 -17.99
CA LYS A 200 -3.81 5.68 -19.16
C LYS A 200 -3.36 4.96 -20.43
N ILE A 201 -4.20 4.99 -21.47
CA ILE A 201 -4.03 4.25 -22.74
C ILE A 201 -2.64 4.50 -23.39
N SER A 202 -2.00 5.62 -23.10
CA SER A 202 -0.69 6.00 -23.65
C SER A 202 0.53 5.51 -22.84
N ASP A 203 0.36 4.97 -21.64
CA ASP A 203 1.45 4.65 -20.71
C ASP A 203 1.82 3.15 -20.73
N ASN A 204 2.49 2.72 -21.81
CA ASN A 204 3.13 1.39 -21.89
C ASN A 204 4.55 1.37 -21.28
N LYS A 205 5.03 2.50 -20.76
CA LYS A 205 6.38 2.61 -20.20
C LYS A 205 6.43 2.00 -18.80
N LYS A 206 7.50 1.27 -18.49
CA LYS A 206 7.85 0.91 -17.11
C LYS A 206 7.87 2.20 -16.27
N PHE A 207 7.07 2.25 -15.21
CA PHE A 207 6.92 3.44 -14.37
C PHE A 207 8.21 3.80 -13.65
N SER A 208 8.89 2.81 -13.08
CA SER A 208 10.23 2.96 -12.52
C SER A 208 10.92 1.59 -12.43
N GLN A 209 12.25 1.56 -12.42
CA GLN A 209 13.03 0.35 -12.09
C GLN A 209 12.94 0.00 -10.59
N LYS A 210 12.36 0.87 -9.76
CA LYS A 210 12.22 0.73 -8.32
C LYS A 210 10.92 0.06 -7.87
N ILE A 211 10.11 -0.41 -8.82
CA ILE A 211 8.92 -1.21 -8.51
C ILE A 211 9.34 -2.67 -8.55
N ASP A 212 9.07 -3.39 -7.47
CA ASP A 212 9.34 -4.83 -7.36
C ASP A 212 8.17 -5.64 -7.92
N PHE A 213 6.93 -5.24 -7.57
CA PHE A 213 5.72 -5.91 -8.03
C PHE A 213 4.75 -4.94 -8.69
N ARG A 214 4.10 -5.40 -9.77
CA ARG A 214 2.93 -4.74 -10.33
C ARG A 214 1.74 -5.68 -10.25
N ILE A 215 0.64 -5.23 -9.65
CA ILE A 215 -0.67 -5.89 -9.69
C ILE A 215 -1.55 -5.09 -10.65
N GLU A 216 -1.77 -5.61 -11.84
CA GLU A 216 -2.66 -5.02 -12.83
C GLU A 216 -4.04 -5.67 -12.74
N ILE A 217 -5.06 -4.88 -12.38
CA ILE A 217 -6.44 -5.34 -12.23
C ILE A 217 -7.23 -5.06 -13.50
N GLU A 218 -7.83 -6.11 -14.04
CA GLU A 218 -8.79 -6.07 -15.12
C GLU A 218 -10.15 -6.58 -14.63
N LYS A 219 -11.22 -6.02 -15.18
CA LYS A 219 -12.58 -6.40 -14.86
C LYS A 219 -13.32 -6.70 -16.16
N ASP A 220 -13.62 -7.98 -16.35
CA ASP A 220 -14.60 -8.45 -17.34
C ASP A 220 -15.88 -8.81 -16.57
N ASP A 221 -16.22 -10.11 -16.47
CA ASP A 221 -17.31 -10.62 -15.65
C ASP A 221 -16.89 -10.77 -14.17
N ASP A 222 -15.71 -11.36 -13.93
CA ASP A 222 -15.02 -11.44 -12.63
C ASP A 222 -13.72 -10.62 -12.66
N PHE A 223 -13.12 -10.34 -11.51
CA PHE A 223 -11.86 -9.60 -11.45
C PHE A 223 -10.66 -10.54 -11.70
N LYS A 224 -9.72 -10.07 -12.50
CA LYS A 224 -8.43 -10.73 -12.73
C LYS A 224 -7.31 -9.79 -12.34
N ALA A 225 -6.31 -10.31 -11.65
CA ALA A 225 -5.08 -9.63 -11.32
C ALA A 225 -3.92 -10.30 -12.03
N PHE A 226 -3.20 -9.53 -12.83
CA PHE A 226 -1.91 -9.92 -13.37
C PHE A 226 -0.83 -9.39 -12.42
N VAL A 227 -0.20 -10.30 -11.68
CA VAL A 227 0.87 -9.97 -10.75
C VAL A 227 2.21 -10.24 -11.44
N THR A 228 2.90 -9.17 -11.80
CA THR A 228 4.26 -9.22 -12.34
C THR A 228 5.27 -9.01 -11.23
N ASN A 229 6.17 -9.97 -11.02
CA ASN A 229 7.38 -9.81 -10.21
C ASN A 229 8.53 -9.41 -11.16
N TYR A 230 9.12 -8.24 -10.95
CA TYR A 230 10.17 -7.72 -11.82
C TYR A 230 11.56 -8.29 -11.55
N GLU A 231 11.78 -8.93 -10.38
CA GLU A 231 13.04 -9.59 -10.05
C GLU A 231 13.23 -10.87 -10.86
N ASN A 232 12.21 -11.74 -10.87
CA ASN A 232 12.24 -13.02 -11.59
C ASN A 232 11.63 -12.92 -13.02
N GLN A 233 11.10 -11.75 -13.40
CA GLN A 233 10.39 -11.50 -14.67
C GLN A 233 9.20 -12.43 -14.93
N ALA A 234 8.55 -12.92 -13.86
CA ALA A 234 7.37 -13.77 -13.95
C ALA A 234 6.09 -12.95 -13.82
N THR A 235 5.05 -13.36 -14.55
CA THR A 235 3.69 -12.82 -14.39
C THR A 235 2.74 -13.97 -14.11
N THR A 236 2.02 -13.87 -13.00
CA THR A 236 0.97 -14.82 -12.61
C THR A 236 -0.39 -14.16 -12.76
N CYS A 237 -1.37 -14.90 -13.28
CA CYS A 237 -2.75 -14.46 -13.35
C CYS A 237 -3.53 -15.07 -12.18
N VAL A 238 -4.29 -14.24 -11.47
CA VAL A 238 -5.08 -14.63 -10.31
C VAL A 238 -6.51 -14.12 -10.50
N SER A 239 -7.47 -15.03 -10.52
CA SER A 239 -8.91 -14.69 -10.54
C SER A 239 -9.42 -14.48 -9.12
N PHE A 240 -10.23 -13.46 -8.93
CA PHE A 240 -10.82 -13.15 -7.64
C PHE A 240 -12.17 -12.44 -7.76
N LYS A 241 -12.93 -12.48 -6.69
CA LYS A 241 -14.19 -11.77 -6.51
C LYS A 241 -14.04 -10.69 -5.45
N LEU A 242 -14.62 -9.54 -5.75
CA LEU A 242 -14.72 -8.40 -4.84
C LEU A 242 -16.15 -8.30 -4.34
N ASN A 243 -16.38 -8.85 -3.15
CA ASN A 243 -17.62 -8.71 -2.41
C ASN A 243 -17.43 -7.70 -1.27
N THR A 244 -17.49 -8.16 -0.02
CA THR A 244 -17.04 -7.38 1.14
C THR A 244 -15.59 -7.69 1.51
N VAL A 245 -15.10 -8.86 1.12
CA VAL A 245 -13.72 -9.31 1.28
C VAL A 245 -13.22 -9.85 -0.06
N LEU A 246 -11.90 -9.89 -0.22
CA LEU A 246 -11.24 -10.46 -1.39
C LEU A 246 -11.31 -11.99 -1.33
N GLU A 247 -11.94 -12.62 -2.32
CA GLU A 247 -12.10 -14.08 -2.40
C GLU A 247 -11.46 -14.58 -3.69
N PHE A 248 -10.51 -15.51 -3.56
CA PHE A 248 -9.78 -16.05 -4.70
C PHE A 248 -10.45 -17.31 -5.26
N GLU A 249 -10.42 -17.48 -6.57
CA GLU A 249 -10.90 -18.69 -7.23
C GLU A 249 -9.76 -19.71 -7.31
N LEU A 250 -10.00 -20.92 -6.81
CA LEU A 250 -9.07 -22.06 -6.84
C LEU A 250 -9.16 -22.82 -8.16
#